data_AF-A0A3B8SZY3-F1
#
_entry.id   AF-A0A3B8SZY3-F1
#
_cell.length_a   1.000
_cell.length_b   1.000
_cell.length_c   1.000
_cell.angle_alpha   90.00
_cell.angle_beta   90.00
_cell.angle_gamma   90.00
#
_symmetry.space_group_name_H-M   'P 1'
#
loop_
_entity.id
_entity.type
_entity.pdbx_description
1 polymer ?
#
loop_
_entity_poly.entity_id
_entity_poly.type
_entity_poly.pdbx_seq_one_letter_code
_entity_poly.pdbx_strand_id
1 'polypeptide(L)'
;MNNDILNKVDGLIKMYRNGELGGEVMPEDANPHLDISSCENYLYFTLPMALNYQRNSYTLWEATLKTYNDEETKFVFNPKECLKREFSEVQNALCKYRVALQKQKQTEIWLTLCNTFVTLFDGDIRKLFNDKNNDVNKIRDFIQKENKKLFPYLSGTKICNYWLYVIMQYTERKYVNPECLTVAPDTHVCKSTYKLGLINEDEFNSNNVQLIVIERWKKVLNGTKYKPIDIHTPLWLWSRNGFKEIKK
;
A
#
# COMPACT_ATOMS: atom_id res chain seq x y z
N MET A 1 7.05 -26.21 -16.64
CA MET A 1 6.07 -25.33 -15.96
C MET A 1 6.68 -23.99 -15.55
N ASN A 2 7.78 -23.94 -14.78
CA ASN A 2 8.35 -22.66 -14.34
C ASN A 2 8.75 -21.70 -15.47
N ASN A 3 9.38 -22.18 -16.56
CA ASN A 3 9.80 -21.30 -17.66
C ASN A 3 8.63 -20.63 -18.40
N ASP A 4 7.48 -21.30 -18.55
CA ASP A 4 6.32 -20.69 -19.22
C ASP A 4 5.68 -19.60 -18.36
N ILE A 5 5.57 -19.82 -17.05
CA ILE A 5 5.09 -18.80 -16.11
C ILE A 5 6.06 -17.61 -16.06
N LEU A 6 7.37 -17.86 -16.01
CA LEU A 6 8.37 -16.78 -16.00
C LEU A 6 8.32 -15.94 -17.28
N ASN A 7 8.14 -16.57 -18.45
CA ASN A 7 7.93 -15.81 -19.70
C ASN A 7 6.68 -14.92 -19.65
N LYS A 8 5.58 -15.40 -19.06
CA LYS A 8 4.37 -14.58 -18.85
C LYS A 8 4.61 -13.44 -17.86
N VAL A 9 5.41 -13.68 -16.81
CA VAL A 9 5.82 -12.64 -15.85
C VAL A 9 6.64 -11.56 -16.54
N ASP A 10 7.65 -11.93 -17.32
CA ASP A 10 8.44 -10.98 -18.11
C ASP A 10 7.55 -10.17 -19.06
N GLY A 11 6.64 -10.83 -19.78
CA GLY A 11 5.67 -10.19 -20.67
C GLY A 11 4.77 -9.19 -19.94
N LEU A 12 4.19 -9.57 -18.79
CA LEU A 12 3.35 -8.69 -17.97
C LEU A 12 4.12 -7.47 -17.44
N ILE A 13 5.35 -7.67 -16.96
CA ILE A 13 6.19 -6.57 -16.48
C ILE A 13 6.56 -5.62 -17.61
N LYS A 14 6.84 -6.15 -18.81
CA LYS A 14 7.11 -5.34 -20.01
C LYS A 14 5.88 -4.53 -20.41
N MET A 15 4.71 -5.17 -20.49
CA MET A 15 3.45 -4.48 -20.78
C MET A 15 3.14 -3.39 -19.75
N TYR A 16 3.39 -3.66 -18.46
CA TYR A 16 3.23 -2.65 -17.41
C TYR A 16 4.15 -1.44 -17.64
N ARG A 17 5.45 -1.68 -17.86
CA ARG A 17 6.44 -0.61 -18.11
C ARG A 17 6.13 0.21 -19.36
N ASN A 18 5.48 -0.39 -20.35
CA ASN A 18 5.06 0.26 -21.59
C ASN A 18 3.69 0.95 -21.48
N GLY A 19 3.01 0.92 -20.32
CA GLY A 19 1.67 1.47 -20.15
C GLY A 19 0.53 0.64 -20.78
N GLU A 20 0.86 -0.51 -21.38
CA GLU A 20 -0.10 -1.31 -22.15
C GLU A 20 -1.20 -1.94 -21.30
N LEU A 21 -0.97 -2.08 -20.00
CA LEU A 21 -1.96 -2.59 -19.04
C LEU A 21 -2.95 -1.52 -18.58
N GLY A 22 -2.82 -0.25 -19.01
CA GLY A 22 -3.53 0.88 -18.44
C GLY A 22 -3.05 1.19 -17.01
N GLY A 23 -3.58 2.24 -16.38
CA GLY A 23 -3.09 2.66 -15.05
C GLY A 23 -1.61 3.04 -15.07
N GLU A 24 -1.17 3.68 -16.16
CA GLU A 24 0.14 4.35 -16.29
C GLU A 24 0.39 5.32 -15.13
N VAL A 25 -0.69 5.84 -14.57
CA VAL A 25 -0.74 6.63 -13.34
C VAL A 25 -1.28 5.75 -12.23
N MET A 26 -0.46 5.47 -11.22
CA MET A 26 -0.89 4.85 -9.98
C MET A 26 -1.73 5.82 -9.16
N PRO A 27 -2.65 5.34 -8.30
CA PRO A 27 -3.41 6.22 -7.42
C PRO A 27 -2.53 7.17 -6.62
N GLU A 28 -1.43 6.66 -6.06
CA GLU A 28 -0.44 7.39 -5.27
C GLU A 28 0.34 8.45 -6.07
N ASP A 29 0.31 8.44 -7.41
CA ASP A 29 0.90 9.49 -8.24
C ASP A 29 0.15 10.83 -8.10
N ALA A 30 -1.10 10.81 -7.59
CA ALA A 30 -1.78 12.01 -7.11
C ALA A 30 -1.18 12.46 -5.77
N ASN A 31 -0.02 13.11 -5.84
CA ASN A 31 0.72 13.60 -4.68
C ASN A 31 1.32 15.00 -4.90
N PRO A 32 1.68 15.72 -3.83
CA PRO A 32 2.22 17.08 -3.90
C PRO A 32 3.69 17.19 -4.32
N HIS A 33 4.34 16.09 -4.73
CA HIS A 33 5.74 16.04 -5.16
C HIS A 33 6.73 16.62 -4.13
N LEU A 34 6.53 16.26 -2.86
CA LEU A 34 7.40 16.67 -1.77
C LEU A 34 8.78 16.02 -1.88
N ASP A 35 9.76 16.58 -1.17
CA ASP A 35 11.07 15.97 -1.02
C ASP A 35 10.92 14.53 -0.50
N ILE A 36 11.43 13.57 -1.28
CA ILE A 36 11.33 12.14 -1.02
C ILE A 36 11.96 11.70 0.30
N SER A 37 12.85 12.52 0.88
CA SER A 37 13.50 12.30 2.18
C SER A 37 12.72 12.88 3.36
N SER A 38 11.80 13.82 3.10
CA SER A 38 11.12 14.61 4.13
C SER A 38 10.16 13.78 4.98
N CYS A 39 10.05 14.12 6.26
CA CYS A 39 9.04 13.52 7.15
C CYS A 39 7.61 13.75 6.61
N GLU A 40 7.36 14.93 6.04
CA GLU A 40 6.05 15.30 5.49
C GLU A 40 5.63 14.35 4.36
N ASN A 41 6.55 14.00 3.45
CA ASN A 41 6.28 13.05 2.38
C ASN A 41 5.93 11.65 2.92
N TYR A 42 6.66 11.17 3.93
CA TYR A 42 6.34 9.88 4.56
C TYR A 42 4.96 9.90 5.23
N LEU A 43 4.60 10.99 5.90
CA LEU A 43 3.28 11.14 6.54
C LEU A 43 2.16 11.23 5.51
N TYR A 44 2.37 11.97 4.41
CA TYR A 44 1.45 12.07 3.29
C TYR A 44 1.11 10.68 2.72
N PHE A 45 2.09 9.79 2.57
CA PHE A 45 1.81 8.44 2.08
C PHE A 45 1.30 7.48 3.16
N THR A 46 1.56 7.75 4.44
CA THR A 46 1.20 6.83 5.53
C THR A 46 -0.23 6.99 6.01
N LEU A 47 -0.67 8.23 6.29
CA LEU A 47 -1.98 8.47 6.91
C LEU A 47 -3.15 8.08 5.99
N PRO A 48 -3.22 8.50 4.71
CA PRO A 48 -4.29 8.11 3.80
C PRO A 48 -4.29 6.61 3.52
N MET A 49 -3.12 5.96 3.51
CA MET A 49 -3.02 4.53 3.26
C MET A 49 -3.77 3.70 4.30
N ALA A 50 -3.81 4.15 5.56
CA ALA A 50 -4.64 3.51 6.57
C ALA A 50 -6.13 3.51 6.20
N LEU A 51 -6.60 4.47 5.40
CA LEU A 51 -7.98 4.56 4.92
C LEU A 51 -8.19 3.95 3.53
N ASN A 52 -7.16 3.36 2.92
CA ASN A 52 -7.20 2.76 1.57
C ASN A 52 -7.76 1.32 1.57
N TYR A 53 -8.83 1.09 2.33
CA TYR A 53 -9.50 -0.20 2.45
C TYR A 53 -10.98 -0.09 2.04
N GLN A 54 -11.47 -1.08 1.27
CA GLN A 54 -12.86 -1.16 0.81
C GLN A 54 -13.38 0.10 0.09
N ARG A 55 -12.50 0.79 -0.65
CA ARG A 55 -12.85 1.96 -1.46
C ARG A 55 -12.05 1.99 -2.75
N ASN A 56 -12.43 2.89 -3.65
CA ASN A 56 -11.62 3.18 -4.81
C ASN A 56 -10.37 3.97 -4.38
N SER A 57 -9.19 3.45 -4.72
CA SER A 57 -7.91 4.06 -4.34
C SER A 57 -7.64 5.36 -5.11
N TYR A 58 -8.00 5.47 -6.39
CA TYR A 58 -7.83 6.69 -7.18
C TYR A 58 -8.58 7.86 -6.55
N THR A 59 -9.85 7.65 -6.19
CA THR A 59 -10.65 8.72 -5.56
C THR A 59 -10.17 9.07 -4.16
N LEU A 60 -9.52 8.16 -3.44
CA LEU A 60 -8.86 8.47 -2.17
C LEU A 60 -7.67 9.41 -2.38
N TRP A 61 -6.78 9.10 -3.31
CA TRP A 61 -5.55 9.88 -3.50
C TRP A 61 -5.82 11.23 -4.18
N GLU A 62 -6.78 11.30 -5.09
CA GLU A 62 -7.29 12.58 -5.61
C GLU A 62 -7.87 13.46 -4.49
N ALA A 63 -8.64 12.88 -3.57
CA ALA A 63 -9.16 13.58 -2.40
C ALA A 63 -8.04 14.03 -1.46
N THR A 64 -7.04 13.16 -1.26
CA THR A 64 -5.88 13.41 -0.40
C THR A 64 -5.07 14.61 -0.92
N LEU A 65 -4.81 14.65 -2.23
CA LEU A 65 -4.11 15.77 -2.86
C LEU A 65 -4.89 17.08 -2.73
N LYS A 66 -6.22 17.04 -2.90
CA LYS A 66 -7.08 18.22 -2.67
C LYS A 66 -7.02 18.70 -1.23
N THR A 67 -7.08 17.79 -0.25
CA THR A 67 -6.93 18.12 1.17
C THR A 67 -5.55 18.70 1.48
N TYR A 68 -4.50 18.20 0.85
CA TYR A 68 -3.15 18.71 1.08
C TYR A 68 -2.94 20.12 0.48
N ASN A 69 -3.53 20.39 -0.69
CA ASN A 69 -3.41 21.68 -1.37
C ASN A 69 -4.31 22.78 -0.80
N ASP A 70 -5.23 22.44 0.10
CA ASP A 70 -6.12 23.39 0.77
C ASP A 70 -5.56 23.76 2.14
N GLU A 71 -5.14 25.03 2.31
CA GLU A 71 -4.58 25.58 3.54
C GLU A 71 -5.48 25.40 4.78
N GLU A 72 -6.80 25.32 4.61
CA GLU A 72 -7.72 25.07 5.72
C GLU A 72 -7.65 23.62 6.24
N THR A 73 -7.21 22.68 5.41
CA THR A 73 -7.26 21.25 5.72
C THR A 73 -5.89 20.57 5.73
N LYS A 74 -4.86 21.16 5.12
CA LYS A 74 -3.50 20.62 5.03
C LYS A 74 -2.91 20.20 6.37
N PHE A 75 -3.31 20.84 7.47
CA PHE A 75 -2.84 20.50 8.82
C PHE A 75 -3.09 19.03 9.19
N VAL A 76 -4.06 18.34 8.57
CA VAL A 76 -4.38 16.93 8.90
C VAL A 76 -3.23 15.97 8.59
N PHE A 77 -2.25 16.39 7.79
CA PHE A 77 -1.04 15.62 7.48
C PHE A 77 0.09 15.81 8.50
N ASN A 78 -0.08 16.70 9.49
CA ASN A 78 0.85 16.90 10.58
C ASN A 78 0.27 16.32 11.89
N PRO A 79 0.80 15.19 12.39
CA PRO A 79 0.32 14.56 13.61
C PRO A 79 0.25 15.48 14.84
N LYS A 80 1.23 16.38 15.01
CA LYS A 80 1.26 17.29 16.16
C LYS A 80 0.16 18.35 16.06
N GLU A 81 -0.12 18.85 14.85
CA GLU A 81 -1.20 19.82 14.64
C GLU A 81 -2.57 19.18 14.77
N CYS A 82 -2.76 17.94 14.28
CA CYS A 82 -3.99 17.17 14.50
C CYS A 82 -4.36 17.06 15.98
N LEU A 83 -3.37 16.79 16.85
CA LEU A 83 -3.59 16.56 18.28
C LEU A 83 -3.80 17.85 19.10
N LYS A 84 -3.54 19.03 18.51
CA LYS A 84 -3.81 20.33 19.14
C LYS A 84 -5.23 20.83 18.87
N ARG A 85 -5.94 20.22 17.92
CA ARG A 85 -7.25 20.68 17.45
C ARG A 85 -8.38 19.83 18.01
N GLU A 86 -9.57 20.41 18.04
CA GLU A 86 -10.77 19.69 18.44
C GLU A 86 -11.11 18.59 17.43
N PHE A 87 -11.72 17.51 17.92
CA PHE A 87 -12.12 16.38 17.08
C PHE A 87 -12.98 16.80 15.89
N SER A 88 -13.88 17.76 16.10
CA SER A 88 -14.78 18.29 15.06
C SER A 88 -14.02 19.02 13.95
N GLU A 89 -12.95 19.75 14.27
CA GLU A 89 -12.12 20.43 13.27
C GLU A 89 -11.40 19.44 12.37
N VAL A 90 -10.80 18.41 12.96
CA VAL A 90 -10.10 17.34 12.23
C VAL A 90 -11.11 16.55 11.39
N GLN A 91 -12.28 16.23 11.94
CA GLN A 91 -13.36 15.55 11.21
C GLN A 91 -13.81 16.36 9.99
N ASN A 92 -14.04 17.67 10.16
CA ASN A 92 -14.48 18.55 9.07
C ASN A 92 -13.43 18.61 7.95
N ALA A 93 -12.14 18.76 8.30
CA ALA A 93 -11.05 18.80 7.33
C ALA A 93 -10.92 17.48 6.54
N LEU A 94 -10.97 16.33 7.23
CA LEU A 94 -10.91 15.01 6.58
C LEU A 94 -12.14 14.73 5.70
N CYS A 95 -13.31 15.27 6.04
CA CYS A 95 -14.55 15.04 5.30
C CYS A 95 -14.73 16.01 4.11
N LYS A 96 -14.14 17.21 4.14
CA LYS A 96 -14.31 18.27 3.12
C LYS A 96 -14.14 17.75 1.69
N TYR A 97 -13.06 17.02 1.43
CA TYR A 97 -12.78 16.39 0.14
C TYR A 97 -12.98 14.88 0.13
N ARG A 98 -13.59 14.30 1.18
CA ARG A 98 -13.88 12.86 1.32
C ARG A 98 -12.64 11.97 1.45
N VAL A 99 -11.60 12.45 2.14
CA VAL A 99 -10.53 11.57 2.65
C VAL A 99 -11.13 10.59 3.67
N ALA A 100 -11.92 11.09 4.62
CA ALA A 100 -12.79 10.27 5.45
C ALA A 100 -14.19 10.11 4.83
N LEU A 101 -14.62 8.88 4.61
CA LEU A 101 -15.99 8.49 4.22
C LEU A 101 -16.86 8.17 5.44
N GLN A 102 -16.26 7.63 6.50
CA GLN A 102 -16.94 7.35 7.77
C GLN A 102 -16.50 8.37 8.80
N LYS A 103 -17.20 9.52 8.84
CA LYS A 103 -16.80 10.73 9.57
C LYS A 103 -16.30 10.45 11.00
N GLN A 104 -16.99 9.60 11.75
CA GLN A 104 -16.63 9.32 13.14
C GLN A 104 -15.44 8.35 13.20
N LYS A 105 -15.67 7.12 12.77
CA LYS A 105 -14.70 6.02 12.85
C LYS A 105 -13.35 6.35 12.19
N GLN A 106 -13.35 6.95 11.00
CA GLN A 106 -12.10 7.22 10.29
C GLN A 106 -11.34 8.42 10.87
N THR A 107 -12.03 9.39 11.47
CA THR A 107 -11.37 10.47 12.23
C THR A 107 -10.73 9.91 13.49
N GLU A 108 -11.40 9.01 14.22
CA GLU A 108 -10.83 8.33 15.39
C GLU A 108 -9.58 7.51 15.01
N ILE A 109 -9.63 6.78 13.90
CA ILE A 109 -8.48 6.03 13.36
C ILE A 109 -7.33 6.98 13.02
N TRP A 110 -7.62 8.09 12.33
CA TRP A 110 -6.61 9.08 11.94
C TRP A 110 -5.93 9.71 13.16
N LEU A 111 -6.71 10.13 14.16
CA LEU A 111 -6.18 10.70 15.41
C LEU A 111 -5.43 9.68 16.24
N THR A 112 -5.87 8.42 16.27
CA THR A 112 -5.13 7.33 16.91
C THR A 112 -3.74 7.17 16.28
N LEU A 113 -3.64 7.17 14.95
CA LEU A 113 -2.35 7.10 14.26
C LEU A 113 -1.49 8.34 14.56
N CYS A 114 -2.07 9.54 14.53
CA CYS A 114 -1.35 10.76 14.89
C CYS A 114 -0.77 10.67 16.31
N ASN A 115 -1.58 10.24 17.28
CA ASN A 115 -1.14 10.04 18.66
C ASN A 115 -0.01 8.99 18.76
N THR A 116 -0.14 7.87 18.05
CA THR A 116 0.89 6.83 17.99
C THR A 116 2.20 7.39 17.43
N PHE A 117 2.14 8.16 16.33
CA PHE A 117 3.34 8.70 15.69
C PHE A 117 4.03 9.75 16.57
N VAL A 118 3.26 10.60 17.27
CA VAL A 118 3.80 11.55 18.23
C VAL A 118 4.41 10.83 19.45
N THR A 119 3.69 9.87 20.02
CA THR A 119 4.13 9.19 21.26
C THR A 119 5.36 8.32 21.05
N LEU A 120 5.40 7.55 19.96
CA LEU A 120 6.48 6.58 19.74
C LEU A 120 7.65 7.17 18.96
N PHE A 121 7.41 8.20 18.14
CA PHE A 121 8.40 8.68 17.17
C PHE A 121 8.56 10.21 17.16
N ASP A 122 7.95 10.93 18.11
CA ASP A 122 7.95 12.40 18.16
C ASP A 122 7.42 13.04 16.86
N GLY A 123 6.47 12.37 16.22
CA GLY A 123 5.82 12.79 14.97
C GLY A 123 6.60 12.41 13.71
N ASP A 124 7.82 11.87 13.84
CA ASP A 124 8.64 11.47 12.71
C ASP A 124 8.57 9.97 12.44
N ILE A 125 7.62 9.57 11.59
CA ILE A 125 7.40 8.15 11.24
C ILE A 125 8.63 7.47 10.63
N ARG A 126 9.62 8.23 10.12
CA ARG A 126 10.89 7.68 9.60
C ARG A 126 11.66 6.92 10.70
N LYS A 127 11.49 7.29 11.97
CA LYS A 127 12.15 6.63 13.10
C LYS A 127 11.73 5.17 13.24
N LEU A 128 10.46 4.83 12.98
CA LEU A 128 10.01 3.44 12.95
C LEU A 128 10.89 2.59 12.01
N PHE A 129 11.16 3.09 10.81
CA PHE A 129 11.97 2.38 9.84
C PHE A 129 13.42 2.27 10.29
N ASN A 130 13.98 3.36 10.84
CA ASN A 130 15.35 3.39 11.37
C ASN A 130 15.53 2.39 12.54
N ASP A 131 14.63 2.42 13.52
CA ASP A 131 14.67 1.57 14.72
C ASP A 131 14.55 0.08 14.40
N LYS A 132 13.93 -0.25 13.26
CA LYS A 132 13.78 -1.61 12.76
C LYS A 132 14.81 -1.95 11.69
N ASN A 133 15.85 -1.13 11.52
CA ASN A 133 16.95 -1.31 10.57
C ASN A 133 16.47 -1.51 9.12
N ASN A 134 15.35 -0.86 8.77
CA ASN A 134 14.65 -1.00 7.50
C ASN A 134 14.26 -2.46 7.15
N ASP A 135 14.23 -3.37 8.11
CA ASP A 135 13.86 -4.78 7.87
C ASP A 135 12.33 -4.93 7.79
N VAL A 136 11.85 -5.41 6.64
CA VAL A 136 10.42 -5.58 6.36
C VAL A 136 9.71 -6.41 7.42
N ASN A 137 10.33 -7.51 7.87
CA ASN A 137 9.72 -8.41 8.85
C ASN A 137 9.68 -7.75 10.23
N LYS A 138 10.73 -7.03 10.64
CA LYS A 138 10.76 -6.34 11.93
C LYS A 138 9.75 -5.18 11.98
N ILE A 139 9.60 -4.43 10.90
CA ILE A 139 8.59 -3.36 10.80
C ILE A 139 7.19 -3.97 10.87
N ARG A 140 6.95 -5.06 10.13
CA ARG A 140 5.66 -5.75 10.11
C ARG A 140 5.33 -6.34 11.47
N ASP A 141 6.27 -6.99 12.15
CA ASP A 141 6.04 -7.57 13.47
C ASP A 141 5.76 -6.51 14.51
N PHE A 142 6.47 -5.37 14.46
CA PHE A 142 6.20 -4.23 15.33
C PHE A 142 4.76 -3.71 15.18
N ILE A 143 4.30 -3.51 13.94
CA ILE A 143 2.97 -2.95 13.67
C ILE A 143 1.86 -3.99 13.86
N GLN A 144 2.04 -5.22 13.39
CA GLN A 144 0.96 -6.21 13.29
C GLN A 144 0.85 -7.13 14.50
N LYS A 145 1.93 -7.32 15.27
CA LYS A 145 1.97 -8.22 16.43
C LYS A 145 2.13 -7.43 17.72
N GLU A 146 3.21 -6.66 17.84
CA GLU A 146 3.57 -5.99 19.09
C GLU A 146 2.62 -4.82 19.42
N ASN A 147 2.28 -4.00 18.42
CA ASN A 147 1.57 -2.74 18.62
C ASN A 147 0.27 -2.64 17.82
N LYS A 148 -0.35 -3.77 17.45
CA LYS A 148 -1.51 -3.83 16.54
C LYS A 148 -2.61 -2.80 16.81
N LYS A 149 -2.97 -2.58 18.08
CA LYS A 149 -4.02 -1.63 18.48
C LYS A 149 -3.64 -0.17 18.25
N LEU A 150 -2.35 0.15 18.23
CA LEU A 150 -1.82 1.50 18.01
C LEU A 150 -1.78 1.88 16.52
N PHE A 151 -1.93 0.92 15.62
CA PHE A 151 -1.90 1.11 14.18
C PHE A 151 -3.20 0.67 13.50
N PRO A 152 -4.37 1.23 13.90
CA PRO A 152 -5.65 0.79 13.36
C PRO A 152 -5.69 0.92 11.84
N TYR A 153 -6.26 -0.11 11.19
CA TYR A 153 -6.27 -0.37 9.74
C TYR A 153 -4.89 -0.55 9.09
N LEU A 154 -3.90 0.28 9.42
CA LEU A 154 -2.53 0.17 8.90
C LEU A 154 -1.89 -1.17 9.26
N SER A 155 -2.21 -1.75 10.42
CA SER A 155 -1.77 -3.08 10.84
C SER A 155 -2.46 -4.24 10.13
N GLY A 156 -3.41 -3.99 9.22
CA GLY A 156 -4.05 -5.04 8.44
C GLY A 156 -3.07 -5.68 7.46
N THR A 157 -3.10 -7.00 7.29
CA THR A 157 -2.13 -7.75 6.45
C THR A 157 -1.97 -7.15 5.05
N LYS A 158 -3.09 -6.83 4.39
CA LYS A 158 -3.08 -6.21 3.06
C LYS A 158 -2.52 -4.78 3.08
N ILE A 159 -3.08 -3.94 3.95
CA ILE A 159 -2.75 -2.50 4.00
C ILE A 159 -1.30 -2.29 4.40
N CYS A 160 -0.80 -3.04 5.38
CA CYS A 160 0.58 -2.93 5.84
C CYS A 160 1.57 -3.26 4.72
N ASN A 161 1.35 -4.37 3.99
CA ASN A 161 2.24 -4.74 2.88
C ASN A 161 2.19 -3.69 1.75
N TYR A 162 1.00 -3.19 1.41
CA TYR A 162 0.87 -2.18 0.36
C TYR A 162 1.46 -0.83 0.77
N TRP A 163 1.28 -0.43 2.03
CA TRP A 163 1.91 0.75 2.60
C TRP A 163 3.43 0.68 2.52
N LEU A 164 4.04 -0.45 2.93
CA LEU A 164 5.48 -0.63 2.82
C LEU A 164 5.95 -0.50 1.38
N TYR A 165 5.23 -1.11 0.42
CA TYR A 165 5.51 -0.95 -1.00
C TYR A 165 5.45 0.51 -1.44
N VAL A 166 4.39 1.26 -1.10
CA VAL A 166 4.24 2.67 -1.44
C VAL A 166 5.39 3.51 -0.85
N ILE A 167 5.77 3.28 0.40
CA ILE A 167 6.92 3.96 1.00
C ILE A 167 8.20 3.66 0.22
N MET A 168 8.42 2.43 -0.24
CA MET A 168 9.58 2.08 -1.06
C MET A 168 9.58 2.75 -2.44
N GLN A 169 8.40 3.01 -3.02
CA GLN A 169 8.29 3.61 -4.37
C GLN A 169 8.38 5.14 -4.34
N TYR A 170 7.77 5.78 -3.34
CA TYR A 170 7.54 7.24 -3.32
C TYR A 170 8.43 7.99 -2.32
N THR A 171 9.37 7.31 -1.69
CA THR A 171 10.34 7.91 -0.76
C THR A 171 11.74 7.39 -1.05
N GLU A 172 12.75 7.92 -0.38
CA GLU A 172 14.12 7.41 -0.47
C GLU A 172 14.36 6.07 0.27
N ARG A 173 13.33 5.50 0.91
CA ARG A 173 13.47 4.35 1.79
C ARG A 173 13.91 3.09 1.03
N LYS A 174 15.02 2.49 1.47
CA LYS A 174 15.49 1.18 0.99
C LYS A 174 15.36 0.14 2.10
N TYR A 175 14.65 -0.95 1.83
CA TYR A 175 14.44 -2.01 2.80
C TYR A 175 15.52 -3.08 2.78
N VAL A 176 15.72 -3.67 3.96
CA VAL A 176 16.34 -4.98 4.15
C VAL A 176 15.23 -6.04 4.04
N ASN A 177 15.55 -7.14 3.36
CA ASN A 177 14.62 -8.23 3.02
C ASN A 177 13.36 -7.78 2.23
N PRO A 178 13.49 -6.96 1.16
CA PRO A 178 12.35 -6.48 0.37
C PRO A 178 11.56 -7.62 -0.32
N GLU A 179 12.18 -8.79 -0.53
CA GLU A 179 11.50 -10.01 -1.00
C GLU A 179 10.44 -10.55 -0.03
N CYS A 180 10.49 -10.11 1.24
CA CYS A 180 9.43 -10.40 2.22
C CYS A 180 8.16 -9.56 2.00
N LEU A 181 8.21 -8.54 1.13
CA LEU A 181 7.01 -7.92 0.58
C LEU A 181 6.42 -8.88 -0.44
N THR A 182 5.42 -9.63 0.01
CA THR A 182 4.69 -10.56 -0.86
C THR A 182 3.73 -9.78 -1.74
N VAL A 183 3.24 -10.39 -2.83
CA VAL A 183 2.02 -9.89 -3.47
C VAL A 183 0.93 -9.71 -2.40
N ALA A 184 0.10 -8.67 -2.54
CA ALA A 184 -1.09 -8.52 -1.70
C ALA A 184 -2.25 -9.27 -2.39
N PRO A 185 -2.65 -10.48 -1.92
CA PRO A 185 -3.54 -11.36 -2.66
C PRO A 185 -5.01 -10.92 -2.51
N ASP A 186 -5.37 -9.82 -3.16
CA ASP A 186 -6.78 -9.42 -3.29
C ASP A 186 -7.45 -10.15 -4.46
N THR A 187 -8.74 -9.88 -4.66
CA THR A 187 -9.54 -10.53 -5.69
C THR A 187 -8.92 -10.43 -7.09
N HIS A 188 -8.26 -9.31 -7.44
CA HIS A 188 -7.64 -9.13 -8.74
C HIS A 188 -6.34 -9.92 -8.86
N VAL A 189 -5.52 -9.93 -7.80
CA VAL A 189 -4.27 -10.71 -7.77
C VAL A 189 -4.58 -12.21 -7.78
N CYS A 190 -5.57 -12.67 -7.00
CA CYS A 190 -5.99 -14.08 -7.00
C CYS A 190 -6.52 -14.49 -8.39
N LYS A 191 -7.41 -13.69 -9.00
CA LYS A 191 -7.93 -13.98 -10.35
C LYS A 191 -6.82 -14.02 -11.40
N SER A 192 -5.86 -13.10 -11.33
CA SER A 192 -4.70 -13.09 -12.24
C SER A 192 -3.81 -14.32 -12.05
N THR A 193 -3.58 -14.72 -10.80
CA THR A 193 -2.77 -15.90 -10.48
C THR A 193 -3.41 -17.17 -11.03
N TYR A 194 -4.74 -17.31 -10.89
CA TYR A 194 -5.50 -18.39 -11.51
C TYR A 194 -5.44 -18.32 -13.04
N LYS A 195 -5.67 -17.13 -13.63
CA LYS A 195 -5.64 -16.94 -15.09
C LYS A 195 -4.29 -17.26 -15.73
N LEU A 196 -3.19 -17.05 -15.01
CA LEU A 196 -1.84 -17.46 -15.44
C LEU A 196 -1.63 -18.97 -15.40
N GLY A 197 -2.49 -19.72 -14.72
CA GLY A 197 -2.36 -21.15 -14.47
C GLY A 197 -1.40 -21.49 -13.34
N LEU A 198 -1.10 -20.53 -12.45
CA LEU A 198 -0.19 -20.76 -11.32
C LEU A 198 -0.86 -21.47 -10.13
N ILE A 199 -2.18 -21.36 -10.04
CA ILE A 199 -3.04 -22.12 -9.13
C ILE A 199 -4.17 -22.75 -9.94
N ASN A 200 -4.74 -23.85 -9.44
CA ASN A 200 -5.90 -24.50 -10.05
C ASN A 200 -7.23 -23.95 -9.49
N GLU A 201 -8.36 -24.46 -10.00
CA GLU A 201 -9.70 -24.01 -9.61
C GLU A 201 -10.02 -24.33 -8.14
N ASP A 202 -9.61 -25.49 -7.65
CA ASP A 202 -9.81 -25.89 -6.24
C ASP A 202 -9.05 -24.96 -5.28
N GLU A 203 -7.80 -24.64 -5.61
CA GLU A 203 -6.96 -23.71 -4.86
C GLU A 203 -7.54 -22.28 -4.92
N PHE A 204 -8.08 -21.87 -6.06
CA PHE A 204 -8.70 -20.55 -6.24
C PHE A 204 -9.97 -20.38 -5.40
N ASN A 205 -10.78 -21.44 -5.29
CA ASN A 205 -12.02 -21.44 -4.50
C ASN A 205 -11.79 -21.77 -3.01
N SER A 206 -10.56 -22.05 -2.59
CA SER A 206 -10.21 -22.37 -1.21
C SER A 206 -10.32 -21.15 -0.28
N ASN A 207 -10.74 -21.38 0.97
CA ASN A 207 -10.64 -20.39 2.05
C ASN A 207 -9.18 -19.91 2.29
N ASN A 208 -8.19 -20.69 1.84
CA ASN A 208 -6.77 -20.38 1.98
C ASN A 208 -6.13 -19.79 0.71
N VAL A 209 -6.93 -19.42 -0.31
CA VAL A 209 -6.43 -18.93 -1.60
C VAL A 209 -5.37 -17.83 -1.46
N GLN A 210 -5.53 -16.93 -0.49
CA GLN A 210 -4.58 -15.84 -0.26
C GLN A 210 -3.19 -16.34 0.14
N LEU A 211 -3.12 -17.31 1.05
CA LEU A 211 -1.86 -17.90 1.48
C LEU A 211 -1.23 -18.71 0.35
N ILE A 212 -2.03 -19.48 -0.38
CA ILE A 212 -1.56 -20.27 -1.53
C ILE A 212 -0.94 -19.34 -2.58
N VAL A 213 -1.63 -18.25 -2.95
CA VAL A 213 -1.12 -17.26 -3.91
C VAL A 213 0.21 -16.66 -3.46
N ILE A 214 0.32 -16.27 -2.19
CA ILE A 214 1.58 -15.74 -1.63
C ILE A 214 2.72 -16.75 -1.78
N GLU A 215 2.50 -18.00 -1.37
CA GLU A 215 3.53 -19.04 -1.41
C GLU A 215 3.93 -19.43 -2.84
N ARG A 216 2.97 -19.48 -3.76
CA ARG A 216 3.24 -19.76 -5.18
C ARG A 216 4.11 -18.68 -5.82
N TRP A 217 3.82 -17.41 -5.57
CA TRP A 217 4.63 -16.31 -6.10
C TRP A 217 6.02 -16.25 -5.49
N LYS A 218 6.14 -16.47 -4.17
CA LYS A 218 7.47 -16.62 -3.53
C LYS A 218 8.27 -17.72 -4.20
N LYS A 219 7.68 -18.90 -4.39
CA LYS A 219 8.36 -20.06 -4.97
C LYS A 219 8.77 -19.84 -6.43
N VAL A 220 7.89 -19.26 -7.25
CA VAL A 220 8.15 -19.03 -8.69
C VAL A 220 9.23 -17.99 -8.91
N LEU A 221 9.26 -16.93 -8.09
CA LEU A 221 10.20 -15.82 -8.27
C LEU A 221 11.49 -15.99 -7.46
N ASN A 222 11.59 -17.02 -6.62
CA ASN A 222 12.80 -17.31 -5.87
C ASN A 222 14.00 -17.55 -6.80
N GLY A 223 15.12 -16.87 -6.54
CA GLY A 223 16.33 -16.93 -7.35
C GLY A 223 16.22 -16.23 -8.72
N THR A 224 15.12 -15.53 -9.00
CA THR A 224 14.97 -14.70 -10.21
C THR A 224 15.37 -13.25 -9.94
N LYS A 225 15.41 -12.43 -10.99
CA LYS A 225 15.63 -10.97 -10.89
C LYS A 225 14.44 -10.21 -10.27
N TYR A 226 13.29 -10.85 -10.10
CA TYR A 226 12.06 -10.24 -9.61
C TYR A 226 11.79 -10.61 -8.16
N LYS A 227 11.30 -9.65 -7.39
CA LYS A 227 10.74 -9.86 -6.06
C LYS A 227 9.24 -10.11 -6.18
N PRO A 228 8.61 -10.84 -5.24
CA PRO A 228 7.17 -11.06 -5.25
C PRO A 228 6.33 -9.80 -5.39
N ILE A 229 6.74 -8.68 -4.79
CA ILE A 229 5.98 -7.44 -4.90
C ILE A 229 6.02 -6.82 -6.31
N ASP A 230 7.06 -7.08 -7.11
CA ASP A 230 7.25 -6.44 -8.43
C ASP A 230 6.15 -6.84 -9.42
N ILE A 231 5.58 -8.04 -9.27
CA ILE A 231 4.50 -8.53 -10.13
C ILE A 231 3.11 -8.11 -9.62
N HIS A 232 3.01 -7.51 -8.42
CA HIS A 232 1.72 -7.13 -7.82
C HIS A 232 0.92 -6.16 -8.68
N THR A 233 1.49 -5.01 -9.01
CA THR A 233 0.84 -3.97 -9.81
C THR A 233 0.49 -4.45 -11.23
N PRO A 234 1.40 -5.12 -11.97
CA PRO A 234 1.06 -5.72 -13.25
C PRO A 234 -0.14 -6.67 -13.19
N LEU A 235 -0.21 -7.58 -12.21
CA LEU A 235 -1.35 -8.50 -12.05
C LEU A 235 -2.65 -7.72 -11.79
N TRP A 236 -2.59 -6.74 -10.90
CA TRP A 236 -3.76 -5.96 -10.53
C TRP A 236 -4.31 -5.18 -11.72
N LEU A 237 -3.46 -4.48 -12.48
CA LEU A 237 -3.84 -3.76 -13.69
C LEU A 237 -4.33 -4.69 -14.79
N TRP A 238 -3.67 -5.83 -14.98
CA TRP A 238 -4.05 -6.82 -15.98
C TRP A 238 -5.46 -7.37 -15.73
N SER A 239 -5.80 -7.72 -14.49
CA SER A 239 -7.15 -8.14 -14.14
C SER A 239 -8.18 -7.03 -14.29
N ARG A 240 -7.85 -5.79 -13.91
CA ARG A 240 -8.78 -4.67 -14.00
C ARG A 240 -9.08 -4.28 -15.44
N ASN A 241 -8.14 -4.48 -16.35
CA ASN A 241 -8.25 -4.12 -17.76
C ASN A 241 -8.57 -5.33 -18.66
N GLY A 242 -9.27 -6.33 -18.11
CA GLY A 242 -9.90 -7.40 -18.89
C GLY A 242 -8.96 -8.50 -19.37
N PHE A 243 -7.79 -8.68 -18.73
CA PHE A 243 -6.82 -9.71 -19.07
C PHE A 243 -6.33 -9.66 -20.54
N LYS A 244 -5.84 -8.49 -20.99
CA LYS A 244 -5.22 -8.34 -22.31
C LYS A 244 -4.20 -9.44 -22.61
N GLU A 245 -4.09 -9.86 -23.86
CA GLU A 245 -3.15 -10.91 -24.24
C GLU A 245 -1.70 -10.53 -23.87
N ILE A 246 -0.98 -11.47 -23.22
CA ILE A 246 0.40 -11.24 -22.79
C ILE A 246 1.32 -11.40 -24.01
N LYS A 247 1.91 -10.29 -24.43
CA LYS A 247 2.91 -10.30 -25.52
C LYS A 247 4.21 -10.91 -25.01
N LYS A 248 4.75 -11.85 -25.79
CA LYS A 248 6.08 -12.45 -25.55
C LYS A 248 7.19 -11.50 -25.98
#